data_AF-A0A933DWE1-F1
#
_entry.id   AF-A0A933DWE1-F1
#
_cell.length_a   1.000
_cell.length_b   1.000
_cell.length_c   1.000
_cell.angle_alpha   90.00
_cell.angle_beta   90.00
_cell.angle_gamma   90.00
#
_symmetry.space_group_name_H-M   'P 1'
#
loop_
_entity.id
_entity.type
_entity.pdbx_description
1 polymer ?
#
loop_
_entity_poly.entity_id
_entity_poly.type
_entity_poly.pdbx_seq_one_letter_code
_entity_poly.pdbx_strand_id
1 'polypeptide(L)'
;RRRRLVLRYLLRRMFGAPGRGRILPCREVTPLLSQFLDLELDPWMTKKLREHLEVCSACRKFLESLEKISQILRWDPSTPIPEGAAQEIMENLRVEYRRALKEMDEKTPE
;
A
#
# COMPACT_ATOMS: atom_id res chain seq x y z
N ARG A 1 -38.36 7.05 14.95
CA ARG A 1 -37.35 8.04 14.48
C ARG A 1 -35.91 7.76 14.96
N ARG A 2 -35.65 7.35 16.22
CA ARG A 2 -34.28 7.14 16.75
C ARG A 2 -33.52 5.90 16.23
N ARG A 3 -34.22 4.80 15.87
CA ARG A 3 -33.58 3.55 15.40
C ARG A 3 -32.81 3.67 14.07
N ARG A 4 -33.23 4.56 13.16
CA ARG A 4 -32.50 4.82 11.89
C ARG A 4 -31.15 5.50 12.11
N LEU A 5 -31.01 6.30 13.18
CA LEU A 5 -29.76 7.02 13.48
C LEU A 5 -28.68 6.10 14.05
N VAL A 6 -29.06 5.13 14.88
CA VAL A 6 -28.13 4.13 15.44
C VAL A 6 -27.61 3.22 14.34
N LEU A 7 -28.49 2.73 13.45
CA LEU A 7 -28.05 1.92 12.31
C LEU A 7 -27.12 2.73 11.39
N ARG A 8 -27.43 4.01 11.14
CA ARG A 8 -26.56 4.91 10.36
C ARG A 8 -25.22 5.19 11.06
N TYR A 9 -25.20 5.28 12.38
CA TYR A 9 -23.99 5.45 13.19
C TYR A 9 -23.13 4.18 13.20
N LEU A 10 -23.74 3.00 13.36
CA LEU A 10 -23.07 1.70 13.31
C LEU A 10 -22.53 1.39 11.91
N LEU A 11 -23.31 1.64 10.86
CA LEU A 11 -22.84 1.49 9.49
C LEU A 11 -21.73 2.49 9.15
N ARG A 12 -21.81 3.74 9.63
CA ARG A 12 -20.70 4.71 9.51
C ARG A 12 -19.45 4.24 10.27
N ARG A 13 -19.62 3.61 11.42
CA ARG A 13 -18.52 3.09 12.26
C ARG A 13 -17.90 1.82 11.67
N MET A 14 -18.67 0.98 10.97
CA MET A 14 -18.20 -0.27 10.37
C MET A 14 -17.71 -0.11 8.93
N PHE A 15 -18.32 0.78 8.14
CA PHE A 15 -18.09 0.90 6.69
C PHE A 15 -17.69 2.31 6.23
N GLY A 16 -17.53 3.27 7.15
CA GLY A 16 -17.26 4.67 6.82
C GLY A 16 -18.47 5.40 6.21
N ALA A 17 -18.43 6.74 6.17
CA ALA A 17 -19.46 7.52 5.47
C ALA A 17 -19.19 7.50 3.94
N PRO A 18 -20.23 7.53 3.08
CA PRO A 18 -20.03 7.73 1.65
C PRO A 18 -19.45 9.14 1.43
N GLY A 19 -18.18 9.19 1.05
CA GLY A 19 -17.47 10.44 0.81
C GLY A 19 -18.11 11.19 -0.36
N ARG A 20 -18.62 12.40 -0.11
CA ARG A 20 -18.74 13.45 -1.14
C ARG A 20 -17.39 14.15 -1.19
N GLY A 21 -16.50 13.74 -2.09
CA GLY A 21 -15.17 14.35 -2.22
C GLY A 21 -14.26 13.64 -3.22
N ARG A 22 -13.20 14.32 -3.66
CA ARG A 22 -12.18 13.92 -4.66
C ARG A 22 -11.34 12.66 -4.30
N ILE A 23 -11.75 11.90 -3.30
CA ILE A 23 -11.06 10.77 -2.66
C ILE A 23 -12.00 9.55 -2.72
N LEU A 24 -11.46 8.38 -3.07
CA LEU A 24 -12.22 7.13 -3.20
C LEU A 24 -12.94 6.75 -1.89
N PRO A 25 -14.17 6.20 -1.95
CA PRO A 25 -14.87 5.72 -0.76
C PRO A 25 -14.24 4.41 -0.26
N CYS A 26 -14.35 4.13 1.06
CA CYS A 26 -13.73 2.94 1.66
C CYS A 26 -14.09 1.64 0.94
N ARG A 27 -15.36 1.47 0.54
CA ARG A 27 -15.86 0.29 -0.18
C ARG A 27 -15.14 0.01 -1.51
N GLU A 28 -14.61 1.05 -2.16
CA GLU A 28 -13.86 0.95 -3.40
C GLU A 28 -12.36 0.80 -3.13
N VAL A 29 -11.87 1.33 -2.00
CA VAL A 29 -10.46 1.16 -1.57
C VAL A 29 -10.18 -0.25 -1.09
N THR A 30 -11.04 -0.83 -0.25
CA THR A 30 -10.84 -2.15 0.36
C THR A 30 -10.43 -3.26 -0.63
N PRO A 31 -11.11 -3.46 -1.77
CA PRO A 31 -10.73 -4.50 -2.74
C PRO A 31 -9.42 -4.19 -3.48
N LEU A 32 -9.01 -2.92 -3.56
CA LEU A 32 -7.77 -2.51 -4.23
C LEU A 32 -6.53 -2.67 -3.35
N LEU A 33 -6.70 -2.91 -2.04
CA LEU A 33 -5.57 -2.99 -1.12
C LEU A 33 -4.68 -4.22 -1.34
N SER A 34 -5.19 -5.35 -1.85
CA SER A 34 -4.31 -6.48 -2.19
C SER A 34 -3.46 -6.15 -3.42
N GLN A 35 -4.07 -5.63 -4.49
CA GLN A 35 -3.36 -5.19 -5.69
C GLN A 35 -2.33 -4.10 -5.37
N PHE A 36 -2.63 -3.22 -4.42
CA PHE A 36 -1.69 -2.23 -3.90
C PHE A 36 -0.48 -2.87 -3.21
N LEU A 37 -0.68 -3.91 -2.39
CA LEU A 37 0.40 -4.66 -1.74
C LEU A 37 1.27 -5.43 -2.73
N ASP A 38 0.66 -5.89 -3.83
CA ASP A 38 1.35 -6.63 -4.89
C ASP A 38 1.97 -5.71 -5.96
N LEU A 39 1.85 -4.38 -5.80
CA LEU A 39 2.34 -3.35 -6.72
C LEU A 39 1.74 -3.43 -8.13
N GLU A 40 0.51 -3.94 -8.25
CA GLU A 40 -0.19 -4.17 -9.53
C GLU A 40 -1.09 -2.99 -9.96
N LEU A 41 -1.24 -1.98 -9.10
CA LEU A 41 -2.04 -0.80 -9.41
C LEU A 41 -1.30 0.17 -10.30
N ASP A 42 -2.02 0.79 -11.23
CA ASP A 42 -1.49 1.89 -12.03
C ASP A 42 -1.11 3.11 -11.16
N PRO A 43 -0.23 4.00 -11.64
CA PRO A 43 0.25 5.14 -10.84
C PRO A 43 -0.85 6.10 -10.38
N TRP A 44 -1.90 6.30 -11.20
CA TRP A 44 -3.00 7.19 -10.87
C TRP A 44 -3.87 6.59 -9.76
N MET A 45 -4.21 5.30 -9.85
CA MET A 45 -4.97 4.60 -8.82
C MET A 45 -4.19 4.50 -7.51
N THR A 46 -2.90 4.23 -7.61
CA THR A 46 -1.99 4.19 -6.47
C THR A 46 -1.97 5.51 -5.70
N LYS A 47 -1.92 6.65 -6.42
CA LYS A 47 -2.01 7.99 -5.80
C LYS A 47 -3.34 8.19 -5.08
N LYS A 48 -4.46 7.82 -5.72
CA LYS A 48 -5.80 7.95 -5.12
C LYS A 48 -6.00 7.11 -3.87
N LEU A 49 -5.43 5.91 -3.87
CA LEU A 49 -5.45 5.04 -2.70
C LEU A 49 -4.60 5.62 -1.56
N ARG A 50 -3.41 6.16 -1.85
CA ARG A 50 -2.57 6.85 -0.85
C ARG A 50 -3.28 8.05 -0.21
N GLU A 51 -3.89 8.93 -1.02
CA GLU A 51 -4.68 10.07 -0.54
C GLU A 51 -5.79 9.62 0.44
N HIS A 52 -6.43 8.48 0.19
CA HIS A 52 -7.42 7.92 1.11
C HIS A 52 -6.77 7.38 2.39
N LEU A 53 -5.67 6.65 2.27
CA LEU A 53 -4.96 6.07 3.42
C LEU A 53 -4.41 7.13 4.36
N GLU A 54 -4.11 8.35 3.91
CA GLU A 54 -3.68 9.46 4.79
C GLU A 54 -4.78 9.87 5.77
N VAL A 55 -6.04 9.86 5.33
CA VAL A 55 -7.18 10.38 6.12
C VAL A 55 -8.02 9.29 6.78
N CYS A 56 -7.92 8.03 6.34
CA CYS A 56 -8.75 6.93 6.82
C CYS A 56 -7.96 5.90 7.64
N SER A 57 -8.06 6.00 8.97
CA SER A 57 -7.41 5.06 9.90
C SER A 57 -7.96 3.63 9.82
N ALA A 58 -9.22 3.45 9.44
CA ALA A 58 -9.82 2.12 9.31
C ALA A 58 -9.20 1.33 8.14
N CYS A 59 -9.03 1.98 6.99
CA CYS A 59 -8.38 1.37 5.82
C CYS A 59 -6.89 1.13 6.06
N ARG A 60 -6.19 1.98 6.81
CA ARG A 60 -4.80 1.72 7.25
C ARG A 60 -4.70 0.44 8.09
N LYS A 61 -5.55 0.29 9.10
CA LYS A 61 -5.57 -0.94 9.93
C LYS A 61 -5.91 -2.19 9.13
N PHE A 62 -6.76 -2.07 8.13
CA PHE A 62 -7.09 -3.20 7.25
C PHE A 62 -5.88 -3.57 6.36
N LEU A 63 -5.19 -2.58 5.80
CA LEU A 63 -3.93 -2.79 5.07
C LEU A 63 -2.87 -3.49 5.94
N GLU A 64 -2.65 -3.00 7.16
CA GLU A 64 -1.73 -3.63 8.13
C GLU A 64 -2.10 -5.10 8.42
N SER A 65 -3.40 -5.42 8.42
CA SER A 65 -3.87 -6.80 8.62
C SER A 65 -3.56 -7.67 7.40
N LEU A 66 -3.76 -7.14 6.19
CA LEU A 66 -3.40 -7.83 4.95
C LEU A 66 -1.88 -8.06 4.84
N GLU A 67 -1.06 -7.09 5.23
CA GLU A 67 0.41 -7.22 5.27
C GLU A 67 0.83 -8.38 6.17
N LYS A 68 0.27 -8.47 7.39
CA LYS A 68 0.55 -9.57 8.32
C LYS A 68 0.14 -10.93 7.75
N ILE A 69 -1.05 -11.02 7.15
CA ILE A 69 -1.51 -12.25 6.50
C ILE A 69 -0.54 -12.63 5.38
N SER A 70 -0.14 -11.67 4.56
CA SER A 70 0.80 -11.88 3.46
C SER A 70 2.17 -12.35 3.94
N GLN A 71 2.68 -11.80 5.05
CA GLN A 71 3.93 -12.26 5.65
C GLN A 71 3.83 -13.70 6.15
N ILE A 72 2.74 -14.06 6.83
CA ILE A 72 2.51 -15.44 7.32
C ILE A 72 2.46 -16.41 6.14
N LEU A 73 1.80 -16.04 5.04
CA LEU A 73 1.68 -16.88 3.85
C LEU A 73 2.99 -16.97 3.04
N ARG A 74 3.78 -15.89 2.98
CA ARG A 74 5.08 -15.88 2.29
C ARG A 74 6.19 -16.53 3.09
N TRP A 75 6.03 -16.67 4.40
CA TRP A 75 7.05 -17.25 5.25
C TRP A 75 7.12 -18.76 5.04
N ASP A 76 8.08 -19.17 4.21
CA ASP A 76 8.64 -20.51 4.24
C ASP A 76 9.97 -20.49 5.03
N PRO A 77 9.97 -20.90 6.32
CA PRO A 77 11.19 -20.99 7.12
C PRO A 77 12.17 -22.07 6.61
N SER A 78 11.76 -22.91 5.66
CA SER A 78 12.55 -24.05 5.17
C SER A 78 13.31 -23.76 3.89
N THR A 79 13.13 -22.60 3.26
CA THR A 79 13.93 -22.20 2.09
C THR A 79 15.28 -21.64 2.56
N PRO A 80 16.40 -22.37 2.38
CA PRO A 80 17.71 -21.84 2.73
C PRO A 80 18.06 -20.67 1.81
N ILE A 81 18.49 -19.55 2.40
CA ILE A 81 19.06 -18.44 1.63
C ILE A 81 20.43 -18.90 1.10
N PRO A 82 20.69 -18.86 -0.23
CA PRO A 82 21.98 -19.25 -0.77
C PRO A 82 23.12 -18.44 -0.15
N GLU A 83 24.23 -19.11 0.12
CA GLU A 83 25.43 -18.46 0.64
C GLU A 83 25.91 -17.38 -0.34
N GLY A 84 26.15 -16.16 0.15
CA GLY A 84 26.55 -15.02 -0.68
C GLY A 84 25.41 -14.25 -1.36
N ALA A 85 24.16 -14.72 -1.30
CA ALA A 85 23.02 -14.03 -1.93
C ALA A 85 22.86 -12.58 -1.43
N ALA A 86 23.07 -12.34 -0.14
CA ALA A 86 22.99 -10.99 0.43
C ALA A 86 24.08 -10.06 -0.13
N GLN A 87 25.32 -10.55 -0.25
CA GLN A 87 26.44 -9.80 -0.82
C GLN A 87 26.19 -9.49 -2.31
N GLU A 88 25.74 -10.47 -3.07
CA GLU A 88 25.42 -10.31 -4.49
C GLU A 88 24.31 -9.26 -4.71
N ILE A 89 23.20 -9.39 -3.96
CA ILE A 89 22.09 -8.41 -4.01
C ILE A 89 22.58 -7.01 -3.66
N MET A 90 23.38 -6.86 -2.59
CA MET A 90 23.88 -5.56 -2.17
C MET A 90 24.82 -4.92 -3.20
N GLU A 91 25.69 -5.70 -3.84
CA GLU A 91 26.59 -5.18 -4.87
C GLU A 91 25.82 -4.74 -6.11
N ASN A 92 24.88 -5.56 -6.58
CA ASN A 92 24.01 -5.21 -7.70
C ASN A 92 23.20 -3.94 -7.40
N LEU A 93 22.65 -3.82 -6.18
CA LEU A 93 21.90 -2.62 -5.77
C LEU A 93 22.78 -1.36 -5.75
N ARG A 94 24.04 -1.46 -5.31
CA ARG A 94 24.99 -0.34 -5.33
C ARG A 94 25.32 0.13 -6.74
N VAL A 95 25.43 -0.80 -7.69
CA VAL A 95 25.69 -0.47 -9.10
C VAL A 95 24.50 0.30 -9.68
N GLU A 96 23.28 -0.22 -9.51
CA GLU A 96 22.07 0.43 -10.01
C GLU A 96 21.82 1.79 -9.35
N TYR A 97 22.02 1.90 -8.04
CA TYR A 97 21.91 3.19 -7.34
C TYR A 97 22.90 4.24 -7.87
N ARG A 98 24.16 3.84 -8.12
CA ARG A 98 25.16 4.74 -8.72
C ARG A 98 24.78 5.20 -10.12
N ARG A 99 24.18 4.31 -10.94
CA ARG A 99 23.69 4.67 -12.27
C ARG A 99 22.56 5.69 -12.16
N ALA A 100 21.55 5.42 -11.32
CA ALA A 100 20.42 6.32 -11.11
C ALA A 100 20.88 7.72 -10.66
N LEU A 101 21.86 7.81 -9.76
CA LEU A 101 22.42 9.11 -9.33
C LEU A 101 23.04 9.89 -10.50
N LYS A 102 23.86 9.24 -11.34
CA LYS A 102 24.45 9.91 -12.51
C LYS A 102 23.40 10.42 -13.50
N GLU A 103 22.36 9.63 -13.74
CA GLU A 103 21.26 10.02 -14.64
C GLU A 103 20.42 11.18 -14.08
N MET A 104 20.33 11.31 -12.75
CA MET A 104 19.69 12.44 -12.08
C MET A 104 20.54 13.71 -12.16
N ASP A 105 21.86 13.60 -12.00
CA ASP A 105 22.80 14.71 -12.13
C ASP A 105 22.87 15.23 -13.58
N GLU A 106 22.83 14.35 -14.58
CA GLU A 106 22.88 14.72 -16.01
C GLU A 106 21.57 15.35 -16.54
N LYS A 107 20.43 15.12 -15.88
CA LYS A 107 19.10 15.65 -16.28
C LYS A 107 18.70 16.95 -15.58
N THR A 108 19.61 17.58 -14.84
CA THR A 108 19.38 18.90 -14.24
C THR A 108 20.05 19.98 -15.12
N PRO A 109 19.41 20.50 -16.19
CA PRO A 109 19.89 21.71 -16.82
C PRO A 109 19.58 22.89 -15.87
N GLU A 110 20.59 23.74 -15.66
CA GLU A 110 20.46 25.05 -14.98
C GLU A 110 19.36 25.93 -15.60
#